data_AF-A0AAE8KFA2-F1
#
_entry.id   AF-A0AAE8KFA2-F1
#
_cell.length_a   1.000
_cell.length_b   1.000
_cell.length_c   1.000
_cell.angle_alpha   90.00
_cell.angle_beta   90.00
_cell.angle_gamma   90.00
#
_symmetry.space_group_name_H-M   'P 1'
#
loop_
_entity.id
_entity.type
_entity.pdbx_description
1 polymer ?
#
loop_
_entity_poly.entity_id
_entity_poly.type
_entity_poly.pdbx_seq_one_letter_code
_entity_poly.pdbx_strand_id
1 'polypeptide(L)'
;MQKPLVEDTKLQNIANDLYRDNAKIGNGSTGAAVRYENETGTAVGSRYHTQKAEDYSVALNDWLNRNPNASTNDKMAAEQMLRDLQNALKGK
;
A
#
# COMPACT_ATOMS: atom_id res chain seq x y z
N MET A 1 -4.61 -8.61 -1.71
CA MET A 1 -3.38 -8.86 -0.93
C MET A 1 -3.67 -8.72 0.57
N GLN A 2 -3.20 -9.60 1.44
CA GLN A 2 -3.32 -9.38 2.89
C GLN A 2 -2.14 -8.53 3.39
N LYS A 3 -2.28 -7.92 4.57
CA LYS A 3 -1.22 -7.16 5.21
C LYS A 3 0.03 -8.05 5.37
N PRO A 4 1.19 -7.67 4.82
CA PRO A 4 2.39 -8.50 4.95
C PRO A 4 2.95 -8.46 6.37
N LEU A 5 3.58 -9.56 6.79
CA LEU A 5 4.40 -9.63 8.00
C LEU A 5 5.83 -9.24 7.62
N VAL A 6 6.36 -8.23 8.30
CA VAL A 6 7.70 -7.69 8.05
C VAL A 6 8.47 -7.52 9.34
N GLU A 7 9.79 -7.56 9.27
CA GLU A 7 10.69 -7.47 10.42
C GLU A 7 11.11 -6.02 10.71
N ASP A 8 11.34 -5.23 9.65
CA ASP A 8 11.71 -3.83 9.78
C ASP A 8 10.56 -2.97 10.34
N THR A 9 10.83 -2.30 11.46
CA THR A 9 9.83 -1.45 12.16
C THR A 9 9.28 -0.34 11.27
N LYS A 10 10.10 0.25 10.39
CA LYS A 10 9.65 1.33 9.50
C LYS A 10 8.74 0.77 8.40
N LEU A 11 9.09 -0.38 7.83
CA LEU A 11 8.24 -1.07 6.86
C LEU A 11 6.94 -1.55 7.51
N GLN A 12 6.99 -2.02 8.76
CA GLN A 12 5.80 -2.41 9.51
C GLN A 12 4.85 -1.22 9.71
N ASN A 13 5.38 -0.02 9.98
CA ASN A 13 4.57 1.19 10.08
C ASN A 13 3.92 1.57 8.75
N ILE A 14 4.64 1.43 7.63
CA ILE A 14 4.07 1.62 6.29
C ILE A 14 2.93 0.61 6.06
N ALA A 15 3.16 -0.68 6.36
CA ALA A 15 2.14 -1.73 6.23
C ALA A 15 0.93 -1.48 7.15
N ASN A 16 1.14 -1.00 8.37
CA ASN A 16 0.07 -0.66 9.30
C ASN A 16 -0.81 0.48 8.77
N ASP A 17 -0.23 1.48 8.11
CA ASP A 17 -1.01 2.58 7.58
C ASP A 17 -1.70 2.22 6.25
N LEU A 18 -1.08 1.34 5.44
CA LEU A 18 -1.63 0.89 4.17
C LEU A 18 -2.79 -0.10 4.30
N TYR A 19 -2.89 -0.85 5.41
CA TYR A 19 -3.87 -1.91 5.62
C TYR A 19 -4.69 -1.69 6.89
N ARG A 20 -6.02 -1.69 6.76
CA ARG A 20 -6.95 -1.56 7.89
C ARG A 20 -7.66 -2.89 8.17
N ASP A 21 -7.72 -3.30 9.44
CA ASP A 21 -8.31 -4.58 9.84
C ASP A 21 -9.84 -4.64 9.64
N ASN A 22 -10.54 -3.50 9.72
CA ASN A 22 -12.00 -3.41 9.64
C ASN A 22 -12.49 -2.67 8.38
N ALA A 23 -11.85 -2.92 7.23
CA ALA A 23 -12.24 -2.25 6.01
C ALA A 23 -13.58 -2.76 5.45
N LYS A 24 -14.37 -1.82 4.92
CA LYS A 24 -15.67 -2.12 4.29
C LYS A 24 -15.57 -2.52 2.81
N ILE A 25 -14.44 -2.23 2.18
CA ILE A 25 -14.22 -2.39 0.74
C ILE A 25 -12.94 -3.20 0.50
N GLY A 26 -13.05 -4.21 -0.36
CA GLY A 26 -11.93 -5.05 -0.79
C GLY A 26 -11.23 -5.79 0.35
N ASN A 27 -9.91 -5.88 0.26
CA ASN A 27 -9.01 -6.50 1.25
C ASN A 27 -8.56 -5.54 2.37
N GLY A 28 -9.11 -4.33 2.42
CA GLY A 28 -8.70 -3.29 3.34
C GLY A 28 -7.35 -2.64 3.09
N SER A 29 -6.74 -2.87 1.92
CA SER A 29 -5.57 -2.10 1.48
C SER A 29 -5.99 -0.76 0.89
N THR A 30 -5.07 0.22 0.99
CA THR A 30 -5.19 1.49 0.28
C THR A 30 -5.32 1.28 -1.23
N GLY A 31 -4.63 0.28 -1.79
CA GLY A 31 -4.76 -0.08 -3.21
C GLY A 31 -6.17 -0.54 -3.60
N ALA A 32 -6.87 -1.29 -2.75
CA ALA A 32 -8.27 -1.65 -3.03
C ALA A 32 -9.22 -0.46 -2.93
N ALA A 33 -9.00 0.45 -1.98
CA ALA A 33 -9.78 1.68 -1.90
C ALA A 33 -9.62 2.53 -3.16
N VAL A 34 -8.39 2.71 -3.65
CA VAL A 34 -8.11 3.46 -4.89
C VAL A 34 -8.76 2.82 -6.11
N ARG A 35 -8.71 1.49 -6.25
CA ARG A 35 -9.40 0.79 -7.37
C ARG A 35 -10.90 1.04 -7.34
N TYR A 36 -11.52 0.90 -6.18
CA TYR A 36 -12.95 1.17 -6.01
C TYR A 36 -13.29 2.63 -6.34
N GLU A 37 -12.49 3.58 -5.87
CA GLU A 37 -12.68 5.01 -6.13
C GLU A 37 -12.54 5.34 -7.62
N ASN A 38 -11.59 4.72 -8.31
CA ASN A 38 -11.40 4.88 -9.75
C ASN A 38 -12.57 4.28 -10.55
N GLU A 39 -13.12 3.15 -10.10
CA GLU A 39 -14.25 2.48 -10.77
C GLU A 39 -15.58 3.23 -10.56
N THR A 40 -15.81 3.73 -9.35
CA THR A 40 -17.11 4.29 -8.95
C THR A 40 -17.18 5.81 -8.96
N GLY A 41 -16.03 6.49 -9.05
CA GLY A 41 -15.93 7.94 -8.83
C GLY A 41 -16.38 8.37 -7.43
N THR A 42 -16.41 7.46 -6.46
CA THR A 42 -16.91 7.71 -5.10
C THR A 42 -15.84 7.38 -4.07
N ALA A 43 -15.60 8.30 -3.13
CA ALA A 43 -14.65 8.13 -2.03
C ALA A 43 -15.01 6.95 -1.11
N VAL A 44 -14.01 6.19 -0.65
CA VAL A 44 -14.21 5.19 0.41
C VAL A 44 -14.18 5.88 1.78
N GLY A 45 -15.36 6.13 2.35
CA GLY A 45 -15.49 6.90 3.59
C GLY A 45 -15.58 8.39 3.29
N SER A 46 -14.75 9.22 3.92
CA SER A 46 -14.85 10.69 3.82
C SER A 46 -13.84 11.34 2.88
N ARG A 47 -12.94 10.57 2.25
CA ARG A 47 -11.86 11.09 1.40
C ARG A 47 -11.36 10.04 0.40
N TYR A 48 -10.80 10.53 -0.70
CA TYR A 48 -10.07 9.72 -1.67
C TYR A 48 -8.72 9.23 -1.10
N HIS A 49 -8.27 8.09 -1.61
CA HIS A 49 -7.05 7.40 -1.20
C HIS A 49 -5.91 7.53 -2.23
N THR A 50 -6.14 8.18 -3.37
CA THR A 50 -5.14 8.37 -4.44
C THR A 50 -3.86 9.05 -3.93
N GLN A 51 -3.98 10.19 -3.25
CA GLN A 51 -2.80 10.89 -2.70
C GLN A 51 -2.00 10.00 -1.75
N LYS A 52 -2.70 9.27 -0.87
CA LYS A 52 -2.06 8.33 0.06
C LYS A 52 -1.31 7.23 -0.69
N ALA A 53 -1.89 6.68 -1.76
CA ALA A 53 -1.22 5.67 -2.58
C ALA A 53 0.03 6.22 -3.30
N GLU A 54 0.01 7.47 -3.77
CA GLU A 54 1.18 8.14 -4.36
C GLU A 54 2.29 8.34 -3.32
N ASP A 55 1.95 8.94 -2.17
CA ASP A 55 2.91 9.23 -1.09
C ASP A 55 3.61 7.95 -0.61
N TYR A 56 2.84 6.88 -0.40
CA TYR A 56 3.41 5.60 0.04
C TYR A 56 4.13 4.84 -1.07
N SER A 57 3.80 5.06 -2.34
CA SER A 57 4.61 4.52 -3.44
C SER A 57 6.01 5.12 -3.42
N VAL A 58 6.13 6.42 -3.16
CA VAL A 58 7.43 7.09 -2.98
C VAL A 58 8.13 6.55 -1.73
N ALA A 59 7.43 6.47 -0.60
CA ALA A 59 8.01 6.00 0.67
C ALA A 59 8.54 4.55 0.58
N LEU A 60 7.84 3.65 -0.09
CA LEU A 60 8.27 2.26 -0.31
C LEU A 60 9.47 2.18 -1.23
N ASN A 61 9.50 2.97 -2.30
CA ASN A 61 10.65 3.04 -3.20
C ASN A 61 11.90 3.58 -2.46
N ASP A 62 11.73 4.63 -1.66
CA ASP A 62 12.79 5.16 -0.81
C ASP A 62 13.27 4.15 0.23
N TRP A 63 12.35 3.39 0.82
CA TRP A 63 12.69 2.34 1.77
C TRP A 63 13.52 1.24 1.09
N LEU A 64 13.14 0.78 -0.10
CA LEU A 64 13.91 -0.22 -0.86
C LEU A 64 15.32 0.28 -1.19
N ASN A 65 15.46 1.54 -1.61
CA ASN A 65 16.75 2.13 -1.95
C ASN A 65 17.68 2.29 -0.74
N ARG A 66 17.13 2.62 0.43
CA ARG A 66 17.90 2.82 1.66
C ARG A 66 18.25 1.51 2.36
N ASN A 67 17.58 0.41 2.02
CA ASN A 67 17.73 -0.88 2.68
C ASN A 67 18.13 -2.02 1.71
N PRO A 68 19.25 -1.89 0.96
CA PRO A 68 19.67 -2.92 0.00
C PRO A 68 19.93 -4.28 0.66
N ASN A 69 20.37 -4.26 1.92
CA ASN A 69 20.73 -5.42 2.72
C ASN A 69 19.60 -5.91 3.65
N ALA A 70 18.38 -5.36 3.53
CA ALA A 70 17.23 -5.90 4.27
C ALA A 70 16.96 -7.36 3.91
N SER A 71 16.20 -8.05 4.78
CA SER A 71 15.82 -9.44 4.56
C SER A 71 15.04 -9.58 3.25
N THR A 72 15.16 -10.76 2.62
CA THR A 72 14.44 -11.07 1.38
C THR A 72 12.93 -10.92 1.59
N ASN A 73 12.43 -11.32 2.76
CA ASN A 73 11.01 -11.19 3.11
C ASN A 73 10.54 -9.73 3.10
N ASP A 74 11.28 -8.83 3.76
CA ASP A 74 10.89 -7.42 3.83
C ASP A 74 10.97 -6.73 2.46
N LYS A 75 12.01 -7.04 1.67
CA LYS A 75 12.11 -6.51 0.30
C LYS A 75 10.93 -6.98 -0.57
N MET A 76 10.60 -8.27 -0.50
CA MET A 76 9.43 -8.81 -1.23
C MET A 76 8.13 -8.15 -0.78
N ALA A 77 7.93 -7.95 0.52
CA ALA A 77 6.75 -7.28 1.05
C ALA A 77 6.65 -5.82 0.57
N ALA A 78 7.74 -5.07 0.66
CA ALA A 78 7.81 -3.68 0.19
C ALA A 78 7.51 -3.56 -1.31
N GLU A 79 8.12 -4.42 -2.13
CA GLU A 79 7.88 -4.46 -3.56
C GLU A 79 6.44 -4.86 -3.92
N GLN A 80 5.85 -5.83 -3.22
CA GLN A 80 4.48 -6.25 -3.47
C GLN A 80 3.49 -5.14 -3.11
N MET A 81 3.68 -4.45 -1.98
CA MET A 81 2.90 -3.27 -1.62
C MET A 81 3.05 -2.16 -2.66
N LEU A 82 4.27 -1.88 -3.11
CA LEU A 82 4.54 -0.86 -4.12
C LEU A 82 3.84 -1.18 -5.44
N ARG A 83 3.94 -2.43 -5.90
CA ARG A 83 3.24 -2.89 -7.11
C ARG A 83 1.73 -2.79 -6.98
N ASP A 84 1.14 -3.14 -5.82
CA ASP A 84 -0.30 -3.01 -5.59
C ASP A 84 -0.76 -1.54 -5.74
N LEU A 85 -0.05 -0.61 -5.10
CA LEU A 85 -0.36 0.82 -5.19
C LEU A 85 -0.21 1.35 -6.62
N GLN A 86 0.89 1.02 -7.31
CA GLN A 86 1.12 1.46 -8.69
C GLN A 86 0.08 0.91 -9.67
N ASN A 87 -0.38 -0.33 -9.47
CA ASN A 87 -1.45 -0.90 -10.29
C ASN A 87 -2.77 -0.18 -10.01
N ALA A 88 -3.12 0.03 -8.74
CA ALA A 88 -4.32 0.74 -8.35
C ALA A 88 -4.37 2.17 -8.94
N LEU A 89 -3.27 2.92 -8.83
CA LEU A 89 -3.13 4.27 -9.41
C LEU A 89 -3.27 4.29 -10.94
N LYS A 90 -2.88 3.20 -11.62
CA LYS A 90 -3.03 3.04 -13.08
C LYS A 90 -4.40 2.48 -13.49
N GLY A 91 -5.30 2.22 -12.54
CA GLY A 91 -6.59 1.58 -12.79
C GLY A 91 -6.48 0.11 -13.23
N LYS A 92 -5.46 -0.61 -12.76
CA LYS A 92 -5.19 -2.03 -13.08
C LYS A 92 -5.50 -2.98 -11.93
#